data_AF-H7C0N0-F1
#
_entry.id   AF-H7C0N0-F1
#
_cell.length_a   1.000
_cell.length_b   1.000
_cell.length_c   1.000
_cell.angle_alpha   90.00
_cell.angle_beta   90.00
_cell.angle_gamma   90.00
#
_symmetry.space_group_name_H-M   'P 1'
#
loop_
_entity.id
_entity.type
_entity.pdbx_description
1 polymer ?
#
loop_
_entity_poly.entity_id
_entity_poly.type
_entity_poly.pdbx_seq_one_letter_code
_entity_poly.pdbx_strand_id
1 'polypeptide(L)'
;SMENNGRAQRIYEDHDATQQLQGFYSQVAKPLLVDVDLQYPQDAVLALTQNHHKQYYEGSEIVVAGRIADNKQSSFKADVQAHGEGQEFSITCLVDEEEMKKLLRERGHMLENHVERLWAYLTIQELLAKRMKVDREERANLSSQALQMSLDYGFVTPLTSMSIRGMADQDGLKPTIDKPSEGIGCREMLGPRRTFVLSALQPSPTHSSSNTQRLPDRVTGVDTDPHFIIHVPQKEDTLCFNINEEPGVILSLVQDPNTGFSVNGQLIGNKARSPGQHDGTYFGRLGIANPATDFQLEVTPQNITLNPGFGGPVFSWRDQAVLRQDGVVVTINKKRNLVVSVDDGGTFEVVLHRVWKGSSVHQDFLGFYVLDSHRMSARTHGLLGQFFHPIGFEVSDIHPGSDPTKPDATMVVRNRRLTVTRGLQKDYSKDPWHGAEVSCWFIHNNGAGLIDGAYTDYIVPDIF
;
A
#
# COMPACT_ATOMS: atom_id res chain seq x y z
N SER A 1 32.43 0.84 -10.70
CA SER A 1 31.20 1.34 -11.33
C SER A 1 31.04 2.85 -11.16
N MET A 2 31.08 3.37 -9.91
CA MET A 2 30.95 4.82 -9.65
C MET A 2 32.06 5.71 -10.26
N GLU A 3 33.28 5.19 -10.44
CA GLU A 3 34.37 5.89 -11.15
C GLU A 3 34.17 5.94 -12.67
N ASN A 4 33.26 5.12 -13.20
CA ASN A 4 32.98 4.99 -14.64
C ASN A 4 31.53 5.44 -14.95
N ASN A 5 31.03 6.45 -14.24
CA ASN A 5 29.69 7.03 -14.44
C ASN A 5 28.51 6.03 -14.34
N GLY A 6 28.68 4.93 -13.61
CA GLY A 6 27.66 3.89 -13.46
C GLY A 6 27.29 3.62 -12.01
N ARG A 7 26.20 2.86 -11.81
CA ARG A 7 25.81 2.27 -10.51
C ARG A 7 26.06 0.77 -10.50
N ALA A 8 26.18 0.19 -9.32
CA ALA A 8 26.21 -1.26 -9.14
C ALA A 8 24.84 -1.72 -8.61
N GLN A 9 24.33 -2.82 -9.14
CA GLN A 9 23.10 -3.45 -8.67
C GLN A 9 23.45 -4.87 -8.20
N ARG A 10 22.99 -5.24 -7.00
CA ARG A 10 23.09 -6.62 -6.54
C ARG A 10 21.94 -7.42 -7.15
N ILE A 11 22.26 -8.56 -7.75
CA ILE A 11 21.29 -9.58 -8.16
C ILE A 11 21.30 -10.63 -7.08
N TYR A 12 20.12 -10.95 -6.57
CA TYR A 12 19.95 -11.98 -5.56
C TYR A 12 19.73 -13.32 -6.23
N GLU A 13 20.42 -14.35 -5.73
CA GLU A 13 20.28 -15.73 -6.22
C GLU A 13 18.94 -16.31 -5.79
N ASP A 14 17.88 -15.99 -6.53
CA ASP A 14 16.50 -16.37 -6.25
C ASP A 14 15.78 -16.76 -7.57
N HIS A 15 14.59 -17.34 -7.48
CA HIS A 15 13.80 -17.80 -8.63
C HIS A 15 13.42 -16.66 -9.61
N ASP A 16 13.49 -15.42 -9.15
CA ASP A 16 13.21 -14.21 -9.93
C ASP A 16 14.49 -13.50 -10.46
N ALA A 17 15.67 -14.14 -10.38
CA ALA A 17 16.93 -13.54 -10.84
C ALA A 17 16.88 -13.08 -12.30
N THR A 18 16.15 -13.80 -13.16
CA THR A 18 15.91 -13.41 -14.56
C THR A 18 15.14 -12.09 -14.64
N GLN A 19 14.08 -11.93 -13.85
CA GLN A 19 13.26 -10.73 -13.78
C GLN A 19 14.05 -9.57 -13.16
N GLN A 20 14.90 -9.82 -12.17
CA GLN A 20 15.78 -8.79 -11.59
C GLN A 20 16.76 -8.24 -12.66
N LEU A 21 17.35 -9.12 -13.47
CA LEU A 21 18.24 -8.73 -14.58
C LEU A 21 17.49 -7.96 -15.67
N GLN A 22 16.33 -8.46 -16.10
CA GLN A 22 15.48 -7.77 -17.09
C GLN A 22 15.02 -6.41 -16.58
N GLY A 23 14.62 -6.33 -15.31
CA GLY A 23 14.22 -5.10 -14.63
C GLY A 23 15.36 -4.08 -14.61
N PHE A 24 16.56 -4.50 -14.18
CA PHE A 24 17.74 -3.61 -14.19
C PHE A 24 18.09 -3.14 -15.60
N TYR A 25 18.10 -4.04 -16.60
CA TYR A 25 18.38 -3.67 -17.98
C TYR A 25 17.34 -2.69 -18.53
N SER A 26 16.05 -2.90 -18.25
CA SER A 26 14.98 -2.02 -18.72
C SER A 26 15.13 -0.56 -18.26
N GLN A 27 15.76 -0.33 -17.10
CA GLN A 27 16.03 1.02 -16.57
C GLN A 27 17.12 1.77 -17.35
N VAL A 28 17.99 1.07 -18.07
CA VAL A 28 19.11 1.66 -18.83
C VAL A 28 19.02 1.38 -20.33
N ALA A 29 17.99 0.67 -20.77
CA ALA A 29 17.84 0.19 -22.14
C ALA A 29 17.61 1.31 -23.17
N LYS A 30 17.05 2.45 -22.73
CA LYS A 30 16.61 3.53 -23.62
C LYS A 30 17.23 4.87 -23.20
N PRO A 31 18.49 5.16 -23.58
CA PRO A 31 19.08 6.48 -23.35
C PRO A 31 18.42 7.52 -24.25
N LEU A 32 18.02 8.65 -23.68
CA LEU A 32 17.39 9.77 -24.38
C LEU A 32 18.36 10.94 -24.57
N LEU A 33 19.16 11.24 -23.55
CA LEU A 33 20.17 12.31 -23.58
C LEU A 33 21.49 11.82 -22.99
N VAL A 34 22.59 12.36 -23.47
CA VAL A 34 23.95 12.11 -22.96
C VAL A 34 24.63 13.42 -22.59
N ASP A 35 25.57 13.33 -21.66
CA ASP A 35 26.35 14.47 -21.14
C ASP A 35 25.44 15.63 -20.70
N VAL A 36 24.51 15.30 -19.80
CA VAL A 36 23.55 16.26 -19.21
C VAL A 36 24.29 17.09 -18.15
N ASP A 37 24.36 18.39 -18.38
CA ASP A 37 24.98 19.38 -17.50
C ASP A 37 23.94 20.40 -17.04
N LEU A 38 23.69 20.45 -15.73
CA LEU A 38 22.79 21.40 -15.10
C LEU A 38 23.62 22.53 -14.49
N GLN A 39 23.54 23.69 -15.12
CA GLN A 39 24.31 24.89 -14.78
C GLN A 39 23.48 25.84 -13.93
N TYR A 40 24.08 26.32 -12.84
CA TYR A 40 23.48 27.25 -11.91
C TYR A 40 24.42 28.45 -11.69
N PRO A 41 23.90 29.65 -11.43
CA PRO A 41 24.72 30.83 -11.17
C PRO A 41 25.60 30.64 -9.92
N GLN A 42 26.93 30.67 -10.10
CA GLN A 42 27.90 30.39 -9.03
C GLN A 42 27.80 31.39 -7.85
N ASP A 43 27.35 32.62 -8.12
CA ASP A 43 27.16 33.64 -7.08
C ASP A 43 25.91 33.43 -6.22
N ALA A 44 25.02 32.52 -6.62
CA ALA A 44 23.78 32.21 -5.92
C ALA A 44 23.78 30.86 -5.20
N VAL A 45 24.76 29.98 -5.43
CA VAL A 45 24.76 28.60 -4.91
C VAL A 45 25.81 28.45 -3.81
N LEU A 46 25.36 28.11 -2.59
CA LEU A 46 26.26 27.80 -1.46
C LEU A 46 26.70 26.34 -1.46
N ALA A 47 25.77 25.43 -1.79
CA ALA A 47 26.02 23.99 -1.86
C ALA A 47 25.06 23.37 -2.87
N LEU A 48 25.52 22.36 -3.61
CA LEU A 48 24.75 21.68 -4.65
C LEU A 48 25.13 20.20 -4.68
N THR A 49 24.17 19.34 -4.96
CA THR A 49 24.41 17.92 -5.29
C THR A 49 25.03 17.78 -6.68
N GLN A 50 25.37 16.55 -7.07
CA GLN A 50 25.84 16.24 -8.41
C GLN A 50 24.92 16.84 -9.49
N ASN A 51 25.51 17.62 -10.38
CA ASN A 51 24.81 18.37 -11.43
C ASN A 51 25.26 17.99 -12.85
N HIS A 52 26.22 17.08 -12.98
CA HIS A 52 26.64 16.51 -14.25
C HIS A 52 26.33 15.01 -14.29
N HIS A 53 25.59 14.57 -15.30
CA HIS A 53 25.09 13.20 -15.46
C HIS A 53 25.41 12.67 -16.85
N LYS A 54 26.01 11.48 -16.92
CA LYS A 54 26.53 10.95 -18.19
C LYS A 54 25.44 10.57 -19.19
N GLN A 55 24.33 9.99 -18.72
CA GLN A 55 23.19 9.58 -19.54
C GLN A 55 21.89 9.75 -18.76
N TYR A 56 20.83 10.08 -19.48
CA TYR A 56 19.45 10.12 -18.99
C TYR A 56 18.62 9.10 -19.75
N TYR A 57 17.85 8.27 -19.04
CA TYR A 57 17.10 7.15 -19.61
C TYR A 57 15.59 7.37 -19.52
N GLU A 58 14.85 6.84 -20.50
CA GLU A 58 13.38 6.89 -20.51
C GLU A 58 12.78 6.23 -19.26
N GLY A 59 11.86 6.94 -18.59
CA GLY A 59 11.23 6.47 -17.35
C GLY A 59 12.05 6.69 -16.07
N SER A 60 13.26 7.25 -16.19
CA SER A 60 14.06 7.73 -15.05
C SER A 60 13.93 9.24 -14.85
N GLU A 61 14.58 9.80 -13.82
CA GLU A 61 14.60 11.23 -13.52
C GLU A 61 15.96 11.65 -12.95
N ILE A 62 16.41 12.86 -13.31
CA ILE A 62 17.57 13.52 -12.71
C ILE A 62 17.06 14.54 -11.70
N VAL A 63 17.58 14.47 -10.47
CA VAL A 63 17.22 15.39 -9.39
C VAL A 63 18.47 16.06 -8.88
N VAL A 64 18.47 17.39 -8.88
CA VAL A 64 19.53 18.22 -8.30
C VAL A 64 18.93 19.09 -7.22
N ALA A 65 19.56 19.12 -6.05
CA ALA A 65 19.15 19.94 -4.93
C ALA A 65 20.33 20.80 -4.45
N GLY A 66 20.03 22.00 -3.97
CA GLY A 66 21.05 22.92 -3.47
C GLY A 66 20.52 23.90 -2.43
N ARG A 67 21.46 24.58 -1.78
CA ARG A 67 21.21 25.71 -0.89
C ARG A 67 21.60 27.01 -1.59
N ILE A 68 20.66 27.93 -1.66
CA ILE A 68 20.82 29.23 -2.30
C ILE A 68 21.38 30.24 -1.29
N ALA A 69 22.21 31.19 -1.74
CA ALA A 69 22.71 32.30 -0.94
C ALA A 69 21.60 33.32 -0.62
N ASP A 70 21.76 34.02 0.52
CA ASP A 70 20.80 35.04 0.94
C ASP A 70 20.61 36.12 -0.14
N ASN A 71 19.37 36.58 -0.33
CA ASN A 71 18.97 37.60 -1.31
C ASN A 71 19.17 37.23 -2.79
N LYS A 72 19.43 35.96 -3.12
CA LYS A 72 19.60 35.47 -4.51
C LYS A 72 18.48 34.56 -5.01
N GLN A 73 17.47 34.31 -4.19
CA GLN A 73 16.36 33.39 -4.50
C GLN A 73 15.42 33.93 -5.61
N SER A 74 15.18 35.23 -5.65
CA SER A 74 14.24 35.86 -6.62
C SER A 74 14.71 35.80 -8.06
N SER A 75 16.02 35.84 -8.29
CA SER A 75 16.64 35.78 -9.62
C SER A 75 17.28 34.42 -9.91
N PHE A 76 16.89 33.36 -9.19
CA PHE A 76 17.48 32.04 -9.37
C PHE A 76 17.04 31.43 -10.70
N LYS A 77 18.00 30.82 -11.40
CA LYS A 77 17.78 30.17 -12.69
C LYS A 77 18.65 28.93 -12.82
N ALA A 78 18.23 28.03 -13.71
CA ALA A 78 18.99 26.86 -14.11
C ALA A 78 19.03 26.77 -15.63
N ASP A 79 20.21 26.51 -16.18
CA ASP A 79 20.43 26.27 -17.61
C ASP A 79 20.82 24.79 -17.77
N VAL A 80 20.04 24.02 -18.53
CA VAL A 80 20.27 22.58 -18.73
C VAL A 80 20.75 22.36 -20.16
N GLN A 81 21.94 21.80 -20.31
CA GLN A 81 22.55 21.46 -21.59
C GLN A 81 22.75 19.95 -21.68
N ALA A 82 22.47 19.36 -22.84
CA ALA A 82 22.72 17.94 -23.10
C ALA A 82 22.82 17.67 -24.60
N HIS A 83 23.20 16.45 -24.96
CA HIS A 83 23.24 15.99 -26.35
C HIS A 83 22.27 14.83 -26.56
N GLY A 84 21.43 14.91 -27.59
CA GLY A 84 20.65 13.79 -28.11
C GLY A 84 21.37 13.10 -29.27
N GLU A 85 20.68 12.22 -29.99
CA GLU A 85 21.21 11.62 -31.21
C GLU A 85 21.33 12.67 -32.33
N GLY A 86 22.51 13.28 -32.45
CA GLY A 86 22.80 14.30 -33.46
C GLY A 86 22.13 15.66 -33.21
N GLN A 87 21.65 15.92 -32.00
CA GLN A 87 20.97 17.16 -31.62
C GLN A 87 21.55 17.73 -30.31
N GLU A 88 21.62 19.05 -30.21
CA GLU A 88 21.89 19.73 -28.95
C GLU A 88 20.57 20.05 -28.24
N PHE A 89 20.51 19.76 -26.94
CA PHE A 89 19.39 20.09 -26.08
C PHE A 89 19.82 21.21 -25.14
N SER A 90 19.06 22.30 -25.11
CA SER A 90 19.32 23.43 -24.23
C SER A 90 18.00 24.05 -23.80
N ILE A 91 17.80 24.16 -22.48
CA ILE A 91 16.63 24.84 -21.89
C ILE A 91 17.06 25.70 -20.71
N THR A 92 16.33 26.80 -20.50
CA THR A 92 16.49 27.67 -19.34
C THR A 92 15.24 27.61 -18.48
N CYS A 93 15.40 27.29 -17.21
CA CYS A 93 14.34 27.28 -16.20
C CYS A 93 14.50 28.50 -15.30
N LEU A 94 13.49 29.36 -15.28
CA LEU A 94 13.41 30.51 -14.38
C LEU A 94 12.47 30.18 -13.21
N VAL A 95 12.80 30.69 -12.03
CA VAL A 95 11.90 30.58 -10.87
C VAL A 95 10.65 31.45 -11.10
N ASP A 96 9.48 30.85 -10.96
CA ASP A 96 8.21 31.57 -10.95
C ASP A 96 7.86 31.93 -9.50
N GLU A 97 8.12 33.18 -9.10
CA GLU A 97 7.82 33.63 -7.75
C GLU A 97 6.33 33.57 -7.39
N GLU A 98 5.44 33.82 -8.36
CA GLU A 98 4.00 33.84 -8.11
C GLU A 98 3.50 32.42 -7.85
N GLU A 99 3.97 31.46 -8.64
CA GLU A 99 3.66 30.04 -8.45
C GLU A 99 4.29 29.52 -7.15
N MET A 100 5.53 29.89 -6.81
CA MET A 100 6.13 29.50 -5.53
C MET A 100 5.32 30.02 -4.32
N LYS A 101 4.87 31.29 -4.36
CA LYS A 101 4.00 31.85 -3.32
C LYS A 101 2.64 31.13 -3.25
N LYS A 102 2.10 30.68 -4.39
CA LYS A 102 0.87 29.89 -4.45
C LYS A 102 1.05 28.50 -3.85
N LEU A 103 2.10 27.77 -4.23
CA LEU A 103 2.42 26.45 -3.68
C LEU A 103 2.65 26.53 -2.17
N LEU A 104 3.29 27.60 -1.69
CA LEU A 104 3.47 27.83 -0.26
C LEU A 104 2.13 28.05 0.47
N ARG A 105 1.15 28.73 -0.15
CA ARG A 105 -0.20 28.88 0.43
C ARG A 105 -0.99 27.56 0.43
N GLU A 106 -0.86 26.76 -0.63
CA GLU A 106 -1.59 25.49 -0.77
C GLU A 106 -1.05 24.40 0.16
N ARG A 107 0.28 24.33 0.34
CA ARG A 107 0.95 23.27 1.09
C ARG A 107 1.43 23.72 2.48
N GLY A 108 1.42 25.02 2.75
CA GLY A 108 1.92 25.64 3.97
C GLY A 108 3.44 25.54 4.12
N HIS A 109 3.94 25.95 5.29
CA HIS A 109 5.37 25.87 5.67
C HIS A 109 5.95 24.45 5.67
N MET A 110 5.12 23.42 5.52
CA MET A 110 5.58 22.05 5.30
C MET A 110 6.37 21.91 3.99
N LEU A 111 6.05 22.70 2.96
CA LEU A 111 6.79 22.69 1.69
C LEU A 111 8.25 23.13 1.89
N GLU A 112 8.47 24.23 2.60
CA GLU A 112 9.81 24.77 2.88
C GLU A 112 10.67 23.73 3.62
N ASN A 113 10.11 23.16 4.70
CA ASN A 113 10.79 22.13 5.49
C ASN A 113 11.11 20.88 4.65
N HIS A 114 10.16 20.41 3.82
CA HIS A 114 10.41 19.22 3.01
C HIS A 114 11.44 19.45 1.90
N VAL A 115 11.48 20.63 1.28
CA VAL A 115 12.49 20.97 0.28
C VAL A 115 13.88 21.02 0.91
N GLU A 116 14.00 21.63 2.09
CA GLU A 116 15.28 21.67 2.81
C GLU A 116 15.73 20.26 3.24
N ARG A 117 14.83 19.44 3.78
CA ARG A 117 15.12 18.07 4.19
C ARG A 117 15.43 17.15 3.00
N LEU A 118 14.83 17.39 1.83
CA LEU A 118 15.16 16.71 0.58
C LEU A 118 16.62 16.99 0.18
N TRP A 119 17.02 18.27 0.19
CA TRP A 119 18.41 18.66 -0.06
C TRP A 119 19.38 18.00 0.92
N ALA A 120 19.07 18.03 2.21
CA ALA A 120 19.90 17.42 3.24
C ALA A 120 20.05 15.90 3.03
N TYR A 121 18.93 15.21 2.74
CA TYR A 121 18.93 13.77 2.48
C TYR A 121 19.81 13.40 1.27
N LEU A 122 19.63 14.07 0.13
CA LEU A 122 20.40 13.80 -1.08
C LEU A 122 21.89 14.10 -0.87
N THR A 123 22.21 15.20 -0.18
CA THR A 123 23.59 15.59 0.14
C THR A 123 24.26 14.55 1.04
N ILE A 124 23.59 14.07 2.09
CA ILE A 124 24.11 13.02 2.97
C ILE A 124 24.40 11.74 2.17
N GLN A 125 23.46 11.30 1.32
CA GLN A 125 23.67 10.11 0.49
C GLN A 125 24.85 10.27 -0.46
N GLU A 126 25.00 11.45 -1.06
CA GLU A 126 26.13 11.74 -1.94
C GLU A 126 27.47 11.72 -1.19
N LEU A 127 27.54 12.29 0.02
CA LEU A 127 28.73 12.22 0.88
C LEU A 127 29.07 10.77 1.25
N LEU A 128 28.06 9.95 1.57
CA LEU A 128 28.23 8.53 1.89
C LEU A 128 28.71 7.71 0.67
N ALA A 129 28.31 8.07 -0.54
CA ALA A 129 28.82 7.45 -1.76
C ALA A 129 30.25 7.92 -2.06
N LYS A 130 30.52 9.23 -1.95
CA LYS A 130 31.85 9.83 -2.21
C LYS A 130 32.92 9.32 -1.25
N ARG A 131 32.61 9.13 0.04
CA ARG A 131 33.59 8.65 1.03
C ARG A 131 34.09 7.22 0.78
N MET A 132 33.39 6.44 -0.05
CA MET A 132 33.77 5.05 -0.38
C MET A 132 34.83 4.96 -1.47
N LYS A 133 35.07 6.05 -2.23
CA LYS A 133 35.99 6.10 -3.39
C LYS A 133 37.22 6.98 -3.18
N VAL A 134 37.27 7.78 -2.12
CA VAL A 134 38.41 8.69 -1.83
C VAL A 134 39.39 8.03 -0.87
N ASP A 135 40.58 8.64 -0.73
CA ASP A 135 41.61 8.24 0.21
C ASP A 135 41.17 8.43 1.68
N ARG A 136 41.99 7.95 2.63
CA ARG A 136 41.61 7.94 4.05
C ARG A 136 41.46 9.33 4.65
N GLU A 137 42.22 10.32 4.18
CA GLU A 137 42.21 11.67 4.74
C GLU A 137 40.96 12.43 4.29
N GLU A 138 40.66 12.40 2.99
CA GLU A 138 39.43 12.99 2.45
C GLU A 138 38.17 12.25 2.94
N ARG A 139 38.25 10.93 3.13
CA ARG A 139 37.17 10.13 3.73
C ARG A 139 36.80 10.60 5.13
N ALA A 140 37.78 10.98 5.95
CA ALA A 140 37.52 11.47 7.31
C ALA A 140 36.77 12.81 7.26
N ASN A 141 37.20 13.73 6.39
CA ASN A 141 36.51 15.02 6.18
C ASN A 141 35.06 14.83 5.71
N LEU A 142 34.83 14.01 4.67
CA LEU A 142 33.49 13.72 4.17
C LEU A 142 32.61 13.03 5.23
N SER A 143 33.20 12.17 6.07
CA SER A 143 32.46 11.53 7.17
C SER A 143 32.06 12.53 8.25
N SER A 144 32.93 13.49 8.59
CA SER A 144 32.59 14.56 9.54
C SER A 144 31.46 15.45 9.03
N GLN A 145 31.49 15.81 7.73
CA GLN A 145 30.40 16.60 7.11
C GLN A 145 29.07 15.83 7.13
N ALA A 146 29.09 14.55 6.73
CA ALA A 146 27.90 13.70 6.74
C ALA A 146 27.35 13.49 8.16
N LEU A 147 28.23 13.34 9.16
CA LEU A 147 27.86 13.24 10.57
C LEU A 147 27.17 14.53 11.04
N GLN A 148 27.78 15.69 10.79
CA GLN A 148 27.21 16.98 11.21
C GLN A 148 25.83 17.19 10.60
N MET A 149 25.67 16.99 9.29
CA MET A 149 24.37 17.10 8.63
C MET A 149 23.35 16.07 9.16
N SER A 150 23.79 14.86 9.50
CA SER A 150 22.91 13.86 10.10
C SER A 150 22.38 14.31 11.45
N LEU A 151 23.20 14.97 12.26
CA LEU A 151 22.81 15.52 13.57
C LEU A 151 21.90 16.74 13.41
N ASP A 152 22.26 17.70 12.55
CA ASP A 152 21.50 18.93 12.33
C ASP A 152 20.07 18.65 11.88
N TYR A 153 19.88 17.65 11.01
CA TYR A 153 18.56 17.28 10.48
C TYR A 153 17.89 16.10 11.19
N GLY A 154 18.55 15.50 12.19
CA GLY A 154 18.02 14.38 12.97
C GLY A 154 17.83 13.09 12.17
N PHE A 155 18.74 12.78 11.25
CA PHE A 155 18.73 11.53 10.49
C PHE A 155 19.54 10.42 11.19
N VAL A 156 18.97 9.21 11.22
CA VAL A 156 19.71 7.98 11.55
C VAL A 156 20.40 7.48 10.27
N THR A 157 21.71 7.60 10.22
CA THR A 157 22.56 7.27 9.06
C THR A 157 23.65 6.28 9.48
N PRO A 158 24.50 5.77 8.58
CA PRO A 158 25.62 4.90 8.98
C PRO A 158 26.65 5.54 9.92
N LEU A 159 26.46 6.81 10.30
CA LEU A 159 27.31 7.59 11.20
C LEU A 159 26.60 8.01 12.50
N THR A 160 25.29 7.81 12.61
CA THR A 160 24.47 8.25 13.76
C THR A 160 23.54 7.14 14.24
N SER A 161 23.34 7.10 15.56
CA SER A 161 22.46 6.16 16.24
C SER A 161 21.43 6.93 17.06
N MET A 162 20.20 6.41 17.15
CA MET A 162 19.18 6.96 18.03
C MET A 162 18.99 6.04 19.23
N SER A 163 19.24 6.55 20.44
CA SER A 163 19.06 5.78 21.68
C SER A 163 17.84 6.25 22.45
N ILE A 164 17.05 5.31 22.97
CA ILE A 164 15.87 5.60 23.80
C ILE A 164 16.28 5.56 25.27
N ARG A 165 16.19 6.71 25.93
CA ARG A 165 16.43 6.80 27.38
C ARG A 165 15.18 6.36 28.15
N GLY A 166 15.36 5.60 29.23
CA GLY A 166 14.26 5.18 30.12
C GLY A 166 13.76 3.76 29.88
N MET A 167 14.29 3.06 28.88
CA MET A 167 14.07 1.64 28.65
C MET A 167 15.40 0.91 28.73
N ALA A 168 15.39 -0.31 29.27
CA ALA A 168 16.54 -1.19 29.35
C ALA A 168 16.08 -2.63 29.10
N ASP A 169 16.90 -3.40 28.40
CA ASP A 169 16.72 -4.84 28.27
C ASP A 169 17.17 -5.59 29.54
N GLN A 170 17.15 -6.93 29.48
CA GLN A 170 17.56 -7.80 30.58
C GLN A 170 19.04 -7.63 30.98
N ASP A 171 19.86 -7.11 30.05
CA ASP A 171 21.30 -6.85 30.24
C ASP A 171 21.59 -5.38 30.58
N GLY A 172 20.56 -4.55 30.79
CA GLY A 172 20.69 -3.14 31.14
C GLY A 172 21.05 -2.23 29.95
N LEU A 173 20.98 -2.73 28.71
CA LEU A 173 21.31 -1.97 27.52
C LEU A 173 20.10 -1.15 27.05
N LYS A 174 20.39 0.06 26.58
CA LYS A 174 19.37 0.95 26.03
C LYS A 174 19.01 0.53 24.60
N PRO A 175 17.72 0.57 24.24
CA PRO A 175 17.29 0.47 22.85
C PRO A 175 18.08 1.44 21.97
N THR A 176 18.74 0.91 20.94
CA THR A 176 19.54 1.70 19.98
C THR A 176 19.08 1.36 18.56
N ILE A 177 18.82 2.40 17.78
CA ILE A 177 18.36 2.33 16.39
C ILE A 177 19.50 2.82 15.50
N ASP A 178 19.96 1.94 14.62
CA ASP A 178 21.07 2.18 13.69
C ASP A 178 20.65 1.92 12.25
N LYS A 179 21.36 2.53 11.29
CA LYS A 179 21.25 2.16 9.88
C LYS A 179 22.12 0.91 9.62
N PRO A 180 21.52 -0.25 9.26
CA PRO A 180 22.30 -1.45 8.97
C PRO A 180 23.24 -1.25 7.77
N SER A 181 24.42 -1.87 7.83
CA SER A 181 25.42 -1.83 6.74
C SER A 181 25.21 -2.97 5.74
N GLU A 182 25.43 -2.71 4.46
CA GLU A 182 25.24 -3.68 3.37
C GLU A 182 26.28 -4.84 3.38
N GLY A 183 27.24 -4.85 4.31
CA GLY A 183 28.34 -5.82 4.40
C GLY A 183 28.19 -6.91 5.47
N ILE A 184 27.17 -6.87 6.31
CA ILE A 184 26.90 -7.94 7.30
C ILE A 184 25.83 -8.85 6.73
N GLY A 185 26.25 -9.76 5.85
CA GLY A 185 25.54 -11.02 5.68
C GLY A 185 25.49 -11.73 7.03
N CYS A 186 24.29 -12.19 7.39
CA CYS A 186 24.01 -12.96 8.59
C CYS A 186 24.99 -14.13 8.70
N ARG A 187 26.05 -14.00 9.52
CA ARG A 187 26.88 -15.12 9.95
C ARG A 187 26.16 -15.79 11.12
N GLU A 188 25.64 -16.98 10.87
CA GLU A 188 25.20 -17.89 11.93
C GLU A 188 26.30 -18.06 13.01
N MET A 189 25.84 -17.93 14.26
CA MET A 189 26.26 -18.68 15.45
C MET A 189 27.77 -18.89 15.72
N LEU A 190 28.33 -18.07 16.62
CA LEU A 190 29.31 -18.43 17.68
C LEU A 190 29.35 -17.27 18.70
N GLY A 191 28.93 -17.50 19.96
CA GLY A 191 28.67 -16.47 21.00
C GLY A 191 29.92 -15.89 21.71
N PRO A 192 29.84 -15.36 22.95
CA PRO A 192 28.72 -14.80 23.71
C PRO A 192 28.94 -13.28 23.95
N ARG A 193 28.30 -12.43 23.13
CA ARG A 193 27.98 -11.03 23.46
C ARG A 193 26.61 -10.77 22.86
N ARG A 194 25.58 -10.70 23.70
CA ARG A 194 24.21 -10.45 23.27
C ARG A 194 23.96 -8.95 23.28
N THR A 195 24.37 -8.29 22.21
CA THR A 195 23.80 -6.98 21.84
C THR A 195 22.37 -7.22 21.37
N PHE A 196 21.39 -6.65 22.06
CA PHE A 196 20.02 -6.58 21.57
C PHE A 196 19.97 -5.63 20.38
N VAL A 197 19.92 -6.21 19.19
CA VAL A 197 19.63 -5.53 17.93
C VAL A 197 18.12 -5.33 17.88
N LEU A 198 17.66 -4.08 18.04
CA LEU A 198 16.34 -3.74 17.53
C LEU A 198 16.47 -3.62 16.02
N SER A 199 15.94 -4.62 15.32
CA SER A 199 15.89 -4.66 13.88
C SER A 199 15.03 -3.50 13.36
N ALA A 200 15.68 -2.42 12.93
CA ALA A 200 15.07 -1.48 12.00
C ALA A 200 15.09 -2.14 10.62
N LEU A 201 14.10 -3.01 10.35
CA LEU A 201 13.86 -3.56 9.02
C LEU A 201 13.37 -2.43 8.11
N GLN A 202 14.28 -1.88 7.30
CA GLN A 202 13.99 -1.76 5.87
C GLN A 202 14.15 -3.16 5.26
N PRO A 203 13.14 -3.74 4.61
CA PRO A 203 13.32 -4.99 3.89
C PRO A 203 14.06 -4.73 2.57
N SER A 204 15.29 -5.26 2.46
CA SER A 204 15.87 -5.64 1.16
C SER A 204 15.46 -7.09 0.87
N PRO A 205 15.19 -7.45 -0.40
CA PRO A 205 14.65 -8.75 -0.76
C PRO A 205 15.73 -9.82 -0.62
N THR A 206 15.51 -10.85 0.21
CA THR A 206 15.99 -12.22 -0.06
C THR A 206 15.39 -13.27 0.85
N HIS A 207 14.77 -14.27 0.22
CA HIS A 207 14.45 -15.62 0.69
C HIS A 207 13.92 -15.86 2.11
N SER A 208 12.59 -16.07 2.14
CA SER A 208 11.89 -17.16 2.84
C SER A 208 12.55 -17.72 4.12
N SER A 209 12.50 -16.95 5.21
CA SER A 209 12.19 -17.59 6.49
C SER A 209 10.69 -17.83 6.52
N SER A 210 10.31 -19.06 6.84
CA SER A 210 8.97 -19.64 6.82
C SER A 210 8.04 -19.05 7.90
N ASN A 211 7.87 -17.74 7.86
CA ASN A 211 6.74 -17.01 8.41
C ASN A 211 6.52 -15.74 7.58
N THR A 212 6.56 -15.89 6.26
CA THR A 212 5.43 -15.37 5.49
C THR A 212 4.19 -15.91 6.19
N GLN A 213 3.45 -15.09 6.93
CA GLN A 213 2.02 -15.11 6.69
C GLN A 213 1.92 -14.81 5.20
N ARG A 214 1.97 -15.87 4.38
CA ARG A 214 1.42 -15.82 3.04
C ARG A 214 0.10 -15.11 3.25
N LEU A 215 -0.12 -13.99 2.56
CA LEU A 215 -1.50 -13.58 2.30
C LEU A 215 -2.20 -14.89 1.95
N PRO A 216 -3.20 -15.33 2.75
CA PRO A 216 -3.73 -16.66 2.60
C PRO A 216 -4.05 -16.85 1.13
N ASP A 217 -3.69 -18.01 0.56
CA ASP A 217 -3.73 -18.17 -0.89
C ASP A 217 -5.13 -17.91 -1.48
N ARG A 218 -6.14 -17.90 -0.60
CA ARG A 218 -7.53 -17.54 -0.80
C ARG A 218 -8.01 -16.66 0.36
N VAL A 219 -8.72 -15.59 0.05
CA VAL A 219 -9.19 -14.56 0.99
C VAL A 219 -10.72 -14.59 1.04
N THR A 220 -11.32 -14.31 2.20
CA THR A 220 -12.77 -14.13 2.32
C THR A 220 -13.11 -12.65 2.08
N GLY A 221 -14.06 -12.34 1.22
CA GLY A 221 -14.37 -10.95 0.87
C GLY A 221 -15.66 -10.78 0.10
N VAL A 222 -15.97 -9.53 -0.24
CA VAL A 222 -17.09 -9.15 -1.08
C VAL A 222 -16.66 -8.09 -2.09
N ASP A 223 -16.96 -8.31 -3.36
CA ASP A 223 -16.58 -7.40 -4.45
C ASP A 223 -17.53 -7.56 -5.65
N THR A 224 -17.46 -6.64 -6.62
CA THR A 224 -18.34 -6.59 -7.81
C THR A 224 -19.82 -6.50 -7.44
N ASP A 225 -20.72 -7.18 -8.16
CA ASP A 225 -22.17 -7.14 -7.98
C ASP A 225 -22.66 -8.05 -6.83
N PRO A 226 -22.72 -7.50 -5.61
CA PRO A 226 -21.82 -7.94 -4.54
C PRO A 226 -21.74 -9.47 -4.45
N HIS A 227 -20.63 -10.01 -4.94
CA HIS A 227 -20.29 -11.42 -4.84
C HIS A 227 -19.50 -11.66 -3.56
N PHE A 228 -20.13 -12.30 -2.58
CA PHE A 228 -19.47 -12.75 -1.36
C PHE A 228 -18.71 -14.02 -1.69
N ILE A 229 -17.40 -14.03 -1.44
CA ILE A 229 -16.51 -15.17 -1.62
C ILE A 229 -16.02 -15.57 -0.24
N ILE A 230 -16.45 -16.74 0.24
CA ILE A 230 -16.09 -17.27 1.56
C ILE A 230 -15.13 -18.44 1.38
N HIS A 231 -13.88 -18.23 1.77
CA HIS A 231 -12.91 -19.31 1.78
C HIS A 231 -13.05 -20.14 3.07
N VAL A 232 -13.11 -21.47 2.94
CA VAL A 232 -13.19 -22.40 4.09
C VAL A 232 -11.92 -23.25 4.15
N PRO A 233 -10.89 -22.83 4.92
CA PRO A 233 -9.59 -23.49 4.93
C PRO A 233 -9.66 -24.97 5.31
N GLN A 234 -10.56 -25.36 6.23
CA GLN A 234 -10.65 -26.77 6.67
C GLN A 234 -11.13 -27.73 5.59
N LYS A 235 -11.74 -27.21 4.51
CA LYS A 235 -12.28 -28.01 3.40
C LYS A 235 -11.52 -27.76 2.10
N GLU A 236 -10.56 -26.84 2.09
CA GLU A 236 -9.84 -26.37 0.90
C GLU A 236 -10.76 -25.96 -0.27
N ASP A 237 -11.97 -25.50 0.05
CA ASP A 237 -13.00 -25.16 -0.92
C ASP A 237 -13.58 -23.77 -0.63
N THR A 238 -14.37 -23.26 -1.56
CA THR A 238 -14.88 -21.88 -1.53
C THR A 238 -16.39 -21.87 -1.73
N LEU A 239 -17.08 -21.06 -0.93
CA LEU A 239 -18.51 -20.81 -1.05
C LEU A 239 -18.72 -19.41 -1.61
N CYS A 240 -19.78 -19.22 -2.38
CA CYS A 240 -20.12 -17.91 -2.91
C CYS A 240 -21.63 -17.67 -2.90
N PHE A 241 -22.04 -16.43 -2.68
CA PHE A 241 -23.44 -16.01 -2.75
C PHE A 241 -23.49 -14.51 -3.03
N ASN A 242 -24.64 -14.02 -3.50
CA ASN A 242 -24.84 -12.59 -3.75
C ASN A 242 -25.92 -12.06 -2.83
N ILE A 243 -25.91 -10.76 -2.54
CA ILE A 243 -27.06 -10.08 -1.93
C ILE A 243 -27.55 -9.02 -2.89
N ASN A 244 -28.69 -9.29 -3.50
CA ASN A 244 -29.28 -8.41 -4.50
C ASN A 244 -30.32 -7.50 -3.83
N GLU A 245 -29.88 -6.32 -3.40
CA GLU A 245 -30.73 -5.30 -2.77
C GLU A 245 -30.68 -3.97 -3.52
N GLU A 246 -31.65 -3.10 -3.24
CA GLU A 246 -31.78 -1.82 -3.93
C GLU A 246 -30.64 -0.83 -3.56
N PRO A 247 -30.23 0.05 -4.48
CA PRO A 247 -29.28 1.12 -4.19
C PRO A 247 -29.71 1.96 -2.99
N GLY A 248 -28.77 2.25 -2.10
CA GLY A 248 -28.99 2.99 -0.86
C GLY A 248 -29.09 2.12 0.38
N VAL A 249 -29.39 0.82 0.22
CA VAL A 249 -29.39 -0.17 1.31
C VAL A 249 -27.98 -0.30 1.91
N ILE A 250 -27.91 -0.35 3.24
CA ILE A 250 -26.65 -0.51 3.99
C ILE A 250 -26.64 -1.89 4.63
N LEU A 251 -25.58 -2.64 4.37
CA LEU A 251 -25.39 -4.02 4.83
C LEU A 251 -24.29 -4.10 5.88
N SER A 252 -24.55 -4.82 6.98
CA SER A 252 -23.58 -5.13 8.02
C SER A 252 -22.67 -6.29 7.60
N LEU A 253 -21.42 -5.99 7.29
CA LEU A 253 -20.42 -6.96 6.81
C LEU A 253 -19.73 -7.67 7.97
N VAL A 254 -19.27 -6.90 8.96
CA VAL A 254 -18.58 -7.40 10.14
C VAL A 254 -19.05 -6.62 11.36
N GLN A 255 -19.36 -7.30 12.45
CA GLN A 255 -19.71 -6.71 13.72
C GLN A 255 -19.15 -7.56 14.85
N ASP A 256 -18.23 -7.00 15.63
CA ASP A 256 -17.69 -7.64 16.82
C ASP A 256 -18.23 -6.95 18.08
N PRO A 257 -19.18 -7.57 18.81
CA PRO A 257 -19.75 -6.98 20.01
C PRO A 257 -18.78 -6.91 21.19
N ASN A 258 -17.65 -7.63 21.15
CA ASN A 258 -16.68 -7.60 22.25
C ASN A 258 -15.76 -6.39 22.17
N THR A 259 -15.32 -6.04 20.95
CA THR A 259 -14.42 -4.90 20.71
C THR A 259 -15.18 -3.63 20.34
N GLY A 260 -16.43 -3.75 19.88
CA GLY A 260 -17.21 -2.67 19.29
C GLY A 260 -16.94 -2.48 17.80
N PHE A 261 -15.99 -3.19 17.22
CA PHE A 261 -15.61 -3.02 15.82
C PHE A 261 -16.76 -3.38 14.87
N SER A 262 -17.07 -2.48 13.94
CA SER A 262 -18.10 -2.69 12.91
C SER A 262 -17.63 -2.24 11.53
N VAL A 263 -18.10 -2.96 10.51
CA VAL A 263 -17.92 -2.63 9.10
C VAL A 263 -19.26 -2.75 8.39
N ASN A 264 -19.73 -1.63 7.85
CA ASN A 264 -20.97 -1.53 7.09
C ASN A 264 -20.68 -1.04 5.67
N GLY A 265 -21.47 -1.49 4.70
CA GLY A 265 -21.33 -1.10 3.30
C GLY A 265 -22.65 -0.65 2.69
N GLN A 266 -22.65 0.51 2.03
CA GLN A 266 -23.79 1.03 1.30
C GLN A 266 -23.73 0.66 -0.18
N LEU A 267 -24.83 0.12 -0.69
CA LEU A 267 -24.99 -0.25 -2.09
C LEU A 267 -25.27 0.98 -2.97
N ILE A 268 -24.66 1.00 -4.15
CA ILE A 268 -24.92 1.95 -5.24
C ILE A 268 -25.40 1.19 -6.47
N GLY A 269 -26.26 1.82 -7.26
CA GLY A 269 -26.82 1.23 -8.47
C GLY A 269 -26.08 1.67 -9.71
N ASN A 270 -26.28 0.91 -10.79
CA ASN A 270 -25.85 1.31 -12.11
C ASN A 270 -26.62 2.57 -12.60
N LYS A 271 -25.95 3.50 -13.29
CA LYS A 271 -26.57 4.76 -13.75
C LYS A 271 -27.59 4.59 -14.89
N ALA A 272 -27.66 3.43 -15.53
CA ALA A 272 -28.51 3.18 -16.69
C ALA A 272 -29.79 2.42 -16.30
N ARG A 273 -30.81 3.15 -15.84
CA ARG A 273 -32.12 2.60 -15.49
C ARG A 273 -32.85 2.14 -16.76
N SER A 274 -32.63 0.90 -17.18
CA SER A 274 -33.37 0.26 -18.27
C SER A 274 -34.56 -0.50 -17.68
N PRO A 275 -35.82 -0.29 -18.13
CA PRO A 275 -36.96 -0.97 -17.53
C PRO A 275 -36.91 -2.48 -17.79
N GLY A 276 -36.84 -3.29 -16.73
CA GLY A 276 -37.01 -4.76 -16.80
C GLY A 276 -35.74 -5.61 -16.69
N GLN A 277 -34.58 -5.01 -16.45
CA GLN A 277 -33.34 -5.75 -16.16
C GLN A 277 -32.95 -5.50 -14.70
N HIS A 278 -32.71 -6.55 -13.91
CA HIS A 278 -32.14 -6.39 -12.56
C HIS A 278 -30.73 -5.83 -12.71
N ASP A 279 -30.57 -4.55 -12.40
CA ASP A 279 -29.29 -3.85 -12.44
C ASP A 279 -28.40 -4.33 -11.29
N GLY A 280 -27.15 -4.69 -11.57
CA GLY A 280 -26.18 -5.04 -10.53
C GLY A 280 -25.91 -3.85 -9.60
N THR A 281 -25.91 -4.11 -8.29
CA THR A 281 -25.53 -3.14 -7.26
C THR A 281 -24.10 -3.37 -6.80
N TYR A 282 -23.41 -2.35 -6.31
CA TYR A 282 -22.00 -2.43 -5.89
C TYR A 282 -21.81 -1.66 -4.59
N PHE A 283 -20.74 -1.93 -3.83
CA PHE A 283 -20.42 -1.09 -2.66
C PHE A 283 -19.83 0.25 -3.11
N GLY A 284 -20.52 1.35 -2.80
CA GLY A 284 -20.06 2.70 -3.13
C GLY A 284 -19.55 3.48 -1.93
N ARG A 285 -19.82 3.00 -0.71
CA ARG A 285 -19.37 3.61 0.54
C ARG A 285 -19.22 2.53 1.59
N LEU A 286 -18.10 2.52 2.30
CA LEU A 286 -17.83 1.65 3.44
C LEU A 286 -17.62 2.52 4.68
N GLY A 287 -18.27 2.17 5.78
CA GLY A 287 -18.02 2.72 7.10
C GLY A 287 -17.33 1.67 7.96
N ILE A 288 -16.19 2.01 8.52
CA ILE A 288 -15.48 1.20 9.50
C ILE A 288 -15.47 1.99 10.79
N ALA A 289 -16.04 1.45 11.86
CA ALA A 289 -16.13 2.14 13.13
C ALA A 289 -15.74 1.28 14.31
N ASN A 290 -15.34 1.95 15.38
CA ASN A 290 -15.27 1.38 16.70
C ASN A 290 -15.87 2.40 17.70
N PRO A 291 -17.15 2.21 18.10
CA PRO A 291 -17.82 3.11 19.05
C PRO A 291 -17.15 3.16 20.42
N ALA A 292 -16.34 2.16 20.80
CA ALA A 292 -15.63 2.17 22.08
C ALA A 292 -14.49 3.20 22.10
N THR A 293 -13.99 3.60 20.93
CA THR A 293 -12.86 4.53 20.77
C THR A 293 -13.22 5.79 19.98
N ASP A 294 -14.50 6.01 19.68
CA ASP A 294 -14.99 7.07 18.77
C ASP A 294 -14.31 7.08 17.39
N PHE A 295 -13.70 5.95 16.99
CA PHE A 295 -13.05 5.82 15.69
C PHE A 295 -14.11 5.60 14.61
N GLN A 296 -14.05 6.40 13.55
CA GLN A 296 -14.87 6.26 12.35
C GLN A 296 -14.01 6.49 11.12
N LEU A 297 -14.11 5.62 10.13
CA LEU A 297 -13.45 5.74 8.86
C LEU A 297 -14.47 5.55 7.75
N GLU A 298 -14.64 6.58 6.94
CA GLU A 298 -15.47 6.53 5.74
C GLU A 298 -14.58 6.34 4.51
N VAL A 299 -14.94 5.36 3.68
CA VAL A 299 -14.24 5.05 2.45
C VAL A 299 -15.22 5.15 1.29
N THR A 300 -14.95 6.04 0.34
CA THR A 300 -15.69 6.16 -0.91
C THR A 300 -14.72 6.07 -2.10
N PRO A 301 -15.20 5.84 -3.33
CA PRO A 301 -14.34 5.90 -4.51
C PRO A 301 -13.62 7.25 -4.72
N GLN A 302 -14.13 8.34 -4.13
CA GLN A 302 -13.58 9.68 -4.30
C GLN A 302 -12.55 10.02 -3.21
N ASN A 303 -12.87 9.70 -1.96
CA ASN A 303 -12.09 10.10 -0.79
C ASN A 303 -12.15 9.07 0.34
N ILE A 304 -11.16 9.16 1.23
CA ILE A 304 -11.02 8.37 2.46
C ILE A 304 -11.01 9.39 3.60
N THR A 305 -12.04 9.39 4.44
CA THR A 305 -12.23 10.40 5.49
C THR A 305 -12.14 9.75 6.86
N LEU A 306 -11.20 10.23 7.68
CA LEU A 306 -11.08 9.81 9.07
C LEU A 306 -11.96 10.71 9.95
N ASN A 307 -12.74 10.12 10.85
CA ASN A 307 -13.65 10.76 11.80
C ASN A 307 -14.50 11.87 11.16
N PRO A 308 -15.35 11.53 10.15
CA PRO A 308 -16.10 12.52 9.38
C PRO A 308 -17.01 13.41 10.26
N GLY A 309 -17.58 12.86 11.33
CA GLY A 309 -18.41 13.62 12.29
C GLY A 309 -17.69 14.77 13.01
N PHE A 310 -16.36 14.72 13.08
CA PHE A 310 -15.51 15.73 13.73
C PHE A 310 -14.71 16.59 12.74
N GLY A 311 -15.00 16.49 11.44
CA GLY A 311 -14.25 17.19 10.39
C GLY A 311 -12.80 16.73 10.28
N GLY A 312 -12.54 15.44 10.52
CA GLY A 312 -11.20 14.88 10.46
C GLY A 312 -10.59 14.84 9.05
N PRO A 313 -9.34 14.39 8.93
CA PRO A 313 -8.56 14.53 7.70
C PRO A 313 -9.15 13.70 6.55
N VAL A 314 -9.14 14.30 5.36
CA VAL A 314 -9.60 13.70 4.10
C VAL A 314 -8.40 13.37 3.22
N PHE A 315 -8.32 12.12 2.79
CA PHE A 315 -7.27 11.59 1.93
C PHE A 315 -7.84 11.21 0.55
N SER A 316 -7.00 11.29 -0.47
CA SER A 316 -7.26 10.77 -1.80
C SER A 316 -6.62 9.38 -1.96
N TRP A 317 -7.20 8.55 -2.83
CA TRP A 317 -6.59 7.30 -3.29
C TRP A 317 -5.21 7.45 -3.99
N ARG A 318 -4.77 8.69 -4.24
CA ARG A 318 -3.44 9.01 -4.77
C ARG A 318 -2.40 9.24 -3.67
N ASP A 319 -2.85 9.37 -2.43
CA ASP A 319 -1.99 9.62 -1.28
C ASP A 319 -1.37 8.31 -0.78
N GLN A 320 -0.31 8.45 0.01
CA GLN A 320 0.30 7.37 0.74
C GLN A 320 0.43 7.81 2.20
N ALA A 321 -0.24 7.11 3.10
CA ALA A 321 -0.31 7.48 4.51
C ALA A 321 -0.44 6.24 5.39
N VAL A 322 0.10 6.31 6.60
CA VAL A 322 -0.14 5.35 7.66
C VAL A 322 -0.66 6.12 8.86
N LEU A 323 -1.89 5.83 9.26
CA LEU A 323 -2.58 6.45 10.38
C LEU A 323 -2.66 5.43 11.49
N ARG A 324 -2.42 5.87 12.72
CA ARG A 324 -2.55 5.04 13.92
C ARG A 324 -3.41 5.78 14.91
N GLN A 325 -4.56 5.22 15.23
CA GLN A 325 -5.49 5.80 16.19
C GLN A 325 -6.16 4.68 16.98
N ASP A 326 -6.05 4.73 18.31
CA ASP A 326 -6.82 3.91 19.25
C ASP A 326 -6.87 2.42 18.89
N GLY A 327 -5.69 1.86 18.58
CA GLY A 327 -5.53 0.44 18.23
C GLY A 327 -5.86 0.09 16.77
N VAL A 328 -6.32 1.04 15.98
CA VAL A 328 -6.55 0.87 14.53
C VAL A 328 -5.41 1.49 13.74
N VAL A 329 -4.82 0.70 12.85
CA VAL A 329 -3.80 1.12 11.89
C VAL A 329 -4.41 1.13 10.50
N VAL A 330 -4.49 2.32 9.90
CA VAL A 330 -5.00 2.51 8.54
C VAL A 330 -3.84 2.84 7.61
N THR A 331 -3.60 2.00 6.62
CA THR A 331 -2.54 2.16 5.63
C THR A 331 -3.15 2.44 4.26
N ILE A 332 -2.97 3.65 3.76
CA ILE A 332 -3.39 4.07 2.42
C ILE A 332 -2.23 3.81 1.47
N ASN A 333 -2.39 2.88 0.53
CA ASN A 333 -1.40 2.60 -0.49
C ASN A 333 -1.79 3.25 -1.81
N LYS A 334 -0.92 4.15 -2.28
CA LYS A 334 -1.11 4.93 -3.50
C LYS A 334 -1.54 4.06 -4.69
N LYS A 335 -2.70 4.38 -5.27
CA LYS A 335 -3.29 3.74 -6.45
C LYS A 335 -3.54 2.22 -6.34
N ARG A 336 -3.49 1.63 -5.14
CA ARG A 336 -3.63 0.18 -4.96
C ARG A 336 -4.83 -0.20 -4.11
N ASN A 337 -4.77 0.11 -2.82
CA ASN A 337 -5.71 -0.38 -1.82
C ASN A 337 -5.57 0.43 -0.52
N LEU A 338 -6.51 0.21 0.38
CA LEU A 338 -6.52 0.69 1.75
C LEU A 338 -6.49 -0.54 2.66
N VAL A 339 -5.55 -0.62 3.60
CA VAL A 339 -5.47 -1.72 4.57
C VAL A 339 -5.80 -1.20 5.95
N VAL A 340 -6.72 -1.84 6.65
CA VAL A 340 -7.14 -1.50 8.02
C VAL A 340 -6.82 -2.69 8.92
N SER A 341 -5.87 -2.51 9.84
CA SER A 341 -5.54 -3.50 10.86
C SER A 341 -6.05 -3.03 12.21
N VAL A 342 -6.82 -3.87 12.89
CA VAL A 342 -7.35 -3.61 14.23
C VAL A 342 -6.54 -4.43 15.21
N ASP A 343 -5.58 -3.79 15.90
CA ASP A 343 -4.64 -4.37 16.86
C ASP A 343 -4.24 -5.83 16.55
N ASP A 344 -4.38 -6.71 17.54
CA ASP A 344 -4.21 -8.15 17.47
C ASP A 344 -5.51 -8.86 17.01
N GLY A 345 -6.51 -8.17 16.45
CA GLY A 345 -7.82 -8.76 16.12
C GLY A 345 -7.91 -9.26 14.68
N GLY A 346 -7.78 -8.35 13.70
CA GLY A 346 -7.97 -8.68 12.29
C GLY A 346 -7.39 -7.63 11.35
N THR A 347 -7.14 -8.03 10.10
CA THR A 347 -6.67 -7.17 9.03
C THR A 347 -7.61 -7.25 7.83
N PHE A 348 -8.03 -6.08 7.37
CA PHE A 348 -9.01 -5.89 6.31
C PHE A 348 -8.41 -5.05 5.19
N GLU A 349 -8.85 -5.27 3.96
CA GLU A 349 -8.38 -4.58 2.78
C GLU A 349 -9.56 -4.07 1.96
N VAL A 350 -9.51 -2.80 1.56
CA VAL A 350 -10.47 -2.18 0.65
C VAL A 350 -9.76 -1.90 -0.67
N VAL A 351 -10.35 -2.41 -1.75
CA VAL A 351 -9.84 -2.24 -3.12
C VAL A 351 -10.75 -1.26 -3.88
N LEU A 352 -10.15 -0.32 -4.60
CA LEU A 352 -10.87 0.62 -5.46
C LEU A 352 -10.89 0.11 -6.90
N HIS A 353 -12.09 -0.09 -7.44
CA HIS A 353 -12.30 -0.39 -8.85
C HIS A 353 -12.64 0.87 -9.63
N ARG A 354 -11.75 1.26 -10.54
CA ARG A 354 -11.94 2.43 -11.41
C ARG A 354 -12.44 2.03 -12.77
N VAL A 355 -13.53 2.66 -13.18
CA VAL A 355 -14.14 2.43 -14.47
C VAL A 355 -13.64 3.52 -15.44
N TRP A 356 -13.32 3.11 -16.67
CA TRP A 356 -12.88 4.06 -17.71
C TRP A 356 -13.98 5.08 -18.03
N LYS A 357 -13.59 6.36 -18.19
CA LYS A 357 -14.49 7.51 -18.45
C LYS A 357 -15.25 7.48 -19.80
N GLY A 358 -15.30 6.34 -20.50
CA GLY A 358 -15.96 6.16 -21.80
C GLY A 358 -16.78 4.88 -21.95
N SER A 359 -16.91 4.04 -20.90
CA SER A 359 -17.79 2.87 -20.96
C SER A 359 -19.25 3.25 -20.67
N SER A 360 -20.19 2.59 -21.35
CA SER A 360 -21.63 2.76 -21.16
C SER A 360 -22.17 2.21 -19.83
N VAL A 361 -21.30 1.60 -19.02
CA VAL A 361 -21.64 1.00 -17.74
C VAL A 361 -20.49 1.25 -16.75
N HIS A 362 -20.89 1.35 -15.47
CA HIS A 362 -20.11 1.29 -14.24
C HIS A 362 -19.64 2.63 -13.66
N GLN A 363 -20.16 2.91 -12.46
CA GLN A 363 -19.66 3.91 -11.51
C GLN A 363 -18.50 3.28 -10.74
N ASP A 364 -17.49 4.05 -10.33
CA ASP A 364 -16.41 3.53 -9.48
C ASP A 364 -17.00 2.89 -8.21
N PHE A 365 -16.48 1.74 -7.80
CA PHE A 365 -16.98 0.96 -6.67
C PHE A 365 -15.83 0.38 -5.83
N LEU A 366 -16.19 -0.21 -4.70
CA LEU A 366 -15.27 -0.73 -3.69
C LEU A 366 -15.45 -2.24 -3.50
N GLY A 367 -14.33 -2.94 -3.36
CA GLY A 367 -14.26 -4.31 -2.84
C GLY A 367 -13.76 -4.30 -1.40
N PHE A 368 -14.22 -5.25 -0.59
CA PHE A 368 -13.82 -5.42 0.80
C PHE A 368 -13.37 -6.86 1.08
N TYR A 369 -12.15 -7.02 1.57
CA TYR A 369 -11.46 -8.29 1.74
C TYR A 369 -10.96 -8.46 3.17
N VAL A 370 -11.00 -9.69 3.69
CA VAL A 370 -10.59 -10.06 5.03
C VAL A 370 -9.29 -10.85 4.93
N LEU A 371 -8.16 -10.15 5.09
CA LEU A 371 -6.82 -10.74 4.98
C LEU A 371 -6.48 -11.63 6.18
N ASP A 372 -6.90 -11.20 7.36
CA ASP A 372 -6.71 -11.94 8.59
C ASP A 372 -7.87 -11.71 9.56
N SER A 373 -8.37 -12.80 10.14
CA SER A 373 -9.46 -12.79 11.12
C SER A 373 -9.23 -13.76 12.29
N HIS A 374 -8.06 -14.40 12.38
CA HIS A 374 -7.84 -15.53 13.31
C HIS A 374 -7.94 -15.18 14.79
N ARG A 375 -7.91 -13.89 15.13
CA ARG A 375 -7.96 -13.37 16.50
C ARG A 375 -9.17 -12.49 16.77
N MET A 376 -10.09 -12.40 15.80
CA MET A 376 -11.39 -11.76 16.03
C MET A 376 -12.16 -12.55 17.09
N SER A 377 -13.03 -11.86 17.83
CA SER A 377 -13.85 -12.46 18.87
C SER A 377 -14.70 -13.61 18.34
N ALA A 378 -14.91 -14.66 19.16
CA ALA A 378 -15.85 -15.75 18.91
C ALA A 378 -17.29 -15.29 18.61
N ARG A 379 -17.64 -14.07 19.04
CA ARG A 379 -18.96 -13.46 18.83
C ARG A 379 -19.04 -12.54 17.61
N THR A 380 -17.96 -12.44 16.84
CA THR A 380 -17.95 -11.67 15.59
C THR A 380 -18.99 -12.23 14.63
N HIS A 381 -19.80 -11.33 14.08
CA HIS A 381 -20.94 -11.65 13.25
C HIS A 381 -21.04 -10.68 12.06
N GLY A 382 -22.12 -10.78 11.29
CA GLY A 382 -22.28 -10.05 10.03
C GLY A 382 -22.17 -10.97 8.82
N LEU A 383 -22.45 -10.43 7.64
CA LEU A 383 -22.49 -11.20 6.39
C LEU A 383 -21.16 -11.92 6.09
N LEU A 384 -20.03 -11.32 6.45
CA LEU A 384 -18.71 -11.95 6.38
C LEU A 384 -18.24 -12.45 7.76
N GLY A 385 -18.49 -11.68 8.83
CA GLY A 385 -17.97 -11.97 10.16
C GLY A 385 -18.41 -13.33 10.73
N GLN A 386 -19.60 -13.81 10.37
CA GLN A 386 -20.10 -15.13 10.78
C GLN A 386 -19.25 -16.32 10.26
N PHE A 387 -18.40 -16.08 9.26
CA PHE A 387 -17.52 -17.10 8.65
C PHE A 387 -16.06 -16.99 9.10
N PHE A 388 -15.74 -16.11 10.06
CA PHE A 388 -14.39 -16.04 10.64
C PHE A 388 -14.06 -17.25 11.51
N HIS A 389 -15.10 -18.00 11.90
CA HIS A 389 -14.98 -19.25 12.62
C HIS A 389 -15.23 -20.45 11.69
N PRO A 390 -14.58 -21.60 11.96
CA PRO A 390 -14.74 -22.82 11.17
C PRO A 390 -16.20 -23.17 10.88
N ILE A 391 -16.53 -23.42 9.61
CA ILE A 391 -17.84 -23.92 9.18
C ILE A 391 -17.70 -25.29 8.54
N GLY A 392 -18.45 -26.25 9.06
CA GLY A 392 -18.52 -27.60 8.50
C GLY A 392 -19.62 -27.68 7.42
N PHE A 393 -19.25 -28.15 6.24
CA PHE A 393 -20.21 -28.55 5.20
C PHE A 393 -19.75 -29.81 4.46
N GLU A 394 -20.71 -30.49 3.86
CA GLU A 394 -20.52 -31.66 3.01
C GLU A 394 -21.23 -31.44 1.68
N VAL A 395 -20.61 -31.89 0.59
CA VAL A 395 -21.18 -31.81 -0.76
C VAL A 395 -21.36 -33.22 -1.28
N SER A 396 -22.56 -33.53 -1.75
CA SER A 396 -22.98 -34.84 -2.26
C SER A 396 -23.89 -34.66 -3.49
N ASP A 397 -24.19 -35.75 -4.20
CA ASP A 397 -25.06 -35.73 -5.40
C ASP A 397 -24.64 -34.68 -6.43
N ILE A 398 -23.38 -34.72 -6.89
CA ILE A 398 -22.92 -33.86 -7.97
C ILE A 398 -23.52 -34.38 -9.28
N HIS A 399 -24.34 -33.56 -9.94
CA HIS A 399 -25.00 -33.89 -11.21
C HIS A 399 -24.92 -32.72 -12.20
N PRO A 400 -25.05 -32.96 -13.51
CA PRO A 400 -25.12 -31.87 -14.48
C PRO A 400 -26.26 -30.91 -14.14
N GLY A 401 -25.96 -29.61 -14.12
CA GLY A 401 -26.97 -28.57 -13.94
C GLY A 401 -27.62 -28.17 -15.27
N SER A 402 -28.37 -27.07 -15.25
CA SER A 402 -29.00 -26.51 -16.48
C SER A 402 -27.96 -26.07 -17.52
N ASP A 403 -26.78 -25.67 -17.06
CA ASP A 403 -25.61 -25.41 -17.90
C ASP A 403 -24.62 -26.56 -17.71
N PRO A 404 -24.22 -27.28 -18.78
CA PRO A 404 -23.31 -28.43 -18.68
C PRO A 404 -21.92 -28.06 -18.14
N THR A 405 -21.55 -26.77 -18.13
CA THR A 405 -20.30 -26.29 -17.54
C THR A 405 -20.40 -25.98 -16.04
N LYS A 406 -21.62 -25.99 -15.48
CA LYS A 406 -21.93 -25.65 -14.08
C LYS A 406 -22.70 -26.79 -13.42
N PRO A 407 -22.01 -27.79 -12.85
CA PRO A 407 -22.68 -28.88 -12.15
C PRO A 407 -23.41 -28.38 -10.91
N ASP A 408 -24.58 -28.95 -10.65
CA ASP A 408 -25.35 -28.76 -9.44
C ASP A 408 -24.99 -29.86 -8.43
N ALA A 409 -25.08 -29.54 -7.14
CA ALA A 409 -24.83 -30.48 -6.06
C ALA A 409 -25.73 -30.20 -4.86
N THR A 410 -25.85 -31.19 -3.98
CA THR A 410 -26.50 -31.05 -2.69
C THR A 410 -25.45 -30.76 -1.62
N MET A 411 -25.55 -29.59 -0.99
CA MET A 411 -24.71 -29.22 0.15
C MET A 411 -25.47 -29.40 1.46
N VAL A 412 -24.84 -30.03 2.44
CA VAL A 412 -25.31 -30.08 3.82
C VAL A 412 -24.45 -29.18 4.67
N VAL A 413 -25.03 -28.11 5.22
CA VAL A 413 -24.35 -27.14 6.08
C VAL A 413 -25.24 -26.83 7.28
N ARG A 414 -24.70 -26.88 8.50
CA ARG A 414 -25.46 -26.62 9.75
C ARG A 414 -26.80 -27.39 9.85
N ASN A 415 -26.80 -28.68 9.48
CA ASN A 415 -27.98 -29.56 9.39
C ASN A 415 -29.07 -29.13 8.39
N ARG A 416 -28.77 -28.22 7.47
CA ARG A 416 -29.65 -27.80 6.38
C ARG A 416 -29.15 -28.37 5.06
N ARG A 417 -30.08 -28.76 4.19
CA ARG A 417 -29.78 -29.25 2.85
C ARG A 417 -30.07 -28.16 1.84
N LEU A 418 -29.07 -27.77 1.06
CA LEU A 418 -29.11 -26.71 0.06
C LEU A 418 -28.74 -27.27 -1.31
N THR A 419 -29.38 -26.76 -2.34
CA THR A 419 -28.93 -26.98 -3.72
C THR A 419 -27.92 -25.88 -4.06
N VAL A 420 -26.73 -26.27 -4.50
CA VAL A 420 -25.65 -25.37 -4.87
C VAL A 420 -25.17 -25.64 -6.28
N THR A 421 -24.63 -24.63 -6.95
CA THR A 421 -24.13 -24.75 -8.33
C THR A 421 -22.65 -24.40 -8.37
N ARG A 422 -21.82 -25.19 -9.04
CA ARG A 422 -20.40 -24.85 -9.20
C ARG A 422 -20.26 -23.70 -10.20
N GLY A 423 -19.55 -22.64 -9.81
CA GLY A 423 -19.31 -21.46 -10.64
C GLY A 423 -17.86 -20.98 -10.56
N LEU A 424 -17.52 -20.06 -11.46
CA LEU A 424 -16.29 -19.28 -11.42
C LEU A 424 -16.65 -17.85 -11.01
N GLN A 425 -15.91 -17.30 -10.05
CA GLN A 425 -16.00 -15.92 -9.59
C GLN A 425 -14.65 -15.24 -9.66
N LYS A 426 -14.62 -13.91 -9.71
CA LYS A 426 -13.38 -13.14 -9.75
C LYS A 426 -13.02 -12.61 -8.36
N ASP A 427 -11.80 -12.91 -7.92
CA ASP A 427 -11.20 -12.40 -6.69
C ASP A 427 -10.11 -11.36 -7.03
N TYR A 428 -10.29 -10.12 -6.59
CA TYR A 428 -9.38 -9.01 -6.89
C TYR A 428 -8.40 -8.68 -5.77
N SER A 429 -8.34 -9.49 -4.70
CA SER A 429 -7.43 -9.27 -3.56
C SER A 429 -5.96 -9.24 -3.98
N LYS A 430 -5.53 -10.17 -4.85
CA LYS A 430 -4.14 -10.28 -5.33
C LYS A 430 -3.84 -9.35 -6.50
N ASP A 431 -4.74 -9.29 -7.48
CA ASP A 431 -4.64 -8.43 -8.66
C ASP A 431 -5.93 -7.60 -8.85
N PRO A 432 -5.91 -6.33 -8.38
CA PRO A 432 -7.03 -5.40 -8.52
C PRO A 432 -7.48 -5.13 -9.96
N TRP A 433 -6.62 -5.39 -10.96
CA TRP A 433 -6.88 -5.04 -12.36
C TRP A 433 -7.47 -6.19 -13.16
N HIS A 434 -6.96 -7.41 -12.99
CA HIS A 434 -7.39 -8.56 -13.77
C HIS A 434 -8.32 -9.51 -13.01
N GLY A 435 -8.18 -9.59 -11.69
CA GLY A 435 -8.86 -10.57 -10.83
C GLY A 435 -8.40 -12.01 -11.12
N ALA A 436 -8.29 -12.83 -10.07
CA ALA A 436 -8.05 -14.27 -10.19
C ALA A 436 -9.37 -15.02 -10.27
N GLU A 437 -9.46 -16.03 -11.14
CA GLU A 437 -10.65 -16.89 -11.19
C GLU A 437 -10.64 -17.88 -10.03
N VAL A 438 -11.71 -17.87 -9.24
CA VAL A 438 -11.93 -18.74 -8.10
C VAL A 438 -13.15 -19.61 -8.37
N SER A 439 -12.95 -20.92 -8.34
CA SER A 439 -14.04 -21.88 -8.40
C SER A 439 -14.71 -21.99 -7.04
N CYS A 440 -16.03 -21.80 -6.98
CA CYS A 440 -16.81 -21.83 -5.75
C CYS A 440 -18.15 -22.53 -5.94
N TRP A 441 -18.72 -23.02 -4.84
CA TRP A 441 -20.12 -23.43 -4.79
C TRP A 441 -21.00 -22.21 -4.55
N PHE A 442 -21.90 -21.94 -5.49
CA PHE A 442 -22.83 -20.82 -5.45
C PHE A 442 -24.10 -21.20 -4.70
N ILE A 443 -24.44 -20.44 -3.67
CA ILE A 443 -25.66 -20.58 -2.87
C ILE A 443 -26.67 -19.57 -3.39
N HIS A 444 -27.80 -20.09 -3.87
CA HIS A 444 -28.91 -19.29 -4.40
C HIS A 444 -29.70 -18.57 -3.30
N ASN A 445 -30.65 -17.72 -3.71
CA ASN A 445 -31.60 -17.04 -2.81
C ASN A 445 -30.92 -16.20 -1.71
N ASN A 446 -30.01 -15.32 -2.10
CA ASN A 446 -29.30 -14.42 -1.19
C ASN A 446 -28.56 -15.12 -0.03
N GLY A 447 -27.97 -16.29 -0.30
CA GLY A 447 -27.25 -17.07 0.71
C GLY A 447 -28.16 -17.77 1.73
N ALA A 448 -29.47 -17.86 1.46
CA ALA A 448 -30.43 -18.46 2.37
C ALA A 448 -30.02 -19.89 2.76
N GLY A 449 -30.03 -20.15 4.07
CA GLY A 449 -29.64 -21.43 4.62
C GLY A 449 -28.15 -21.58 4.92
N LEU A 450 -27.28 -20.81 4.25
CA LEU A 450 -25.86 -20.69 4.57
C LEU A 450 -25.63 -19.63 5.66
N ILE A 451 -26.19 -18.43 5.47
CA ILE A 451 -26.12 -17.35 6.45
C ILE A 451 -27.04 -17.61 7.64
N ASP A 452 -26.69 -17.09 8.81
CA ASP A 452 -27.57 -17.07 9.97
C ASP A 452 -28.73 -16.10 9.74
N GLY A 453 -29.96 -16.55 9.99
CA GLY A 453 -31.16 -15.73 9.76
C GLY A 453 -31.48 -15.50 8.27
N ALA A 454 -32.11 -14.36 7.98
CA ALA A 454 -32.36 -13.86 6.64
C ALA A 454 -31.39 -12.72 6.33
N TYR A 455 -31.12 -12.48 5.04
CA TYR A 455 -30.21 -11.40 4.63
C TYR A 455 -30.72 -10.01 5.09
N THR A 456 -32.04 -9.85 5.25
CA THR A 456 -32.68 -8.63 5.75
C THR A 456 -32.29 -8.29 7.20
N ASP A 457 -31.86 -9.28 7.97
CA ASP A 457 -31.43 -9.09 9.36
C ASP A 457 -30.08 -8.34 9.44
N TYR A 458 -29.37 -8.26 8.31
CA TYR A 458 -28.10 -7.55 8.18
C TYR A 458 -28.26 -6.16 7.55
N ILE A 459 -29.48 -5.70 7.30
CA ILE A 459 -29.76 -4.34 6.84
C ILE A 459 -29.71 -3.41 8.04
N VAL A 460 -28.85 -2.40 7.98
CA VAL A 460 -28.69 -1.39 9.04
C VAL A 460 -29.14 -0.01 8.55
N PRO A 461 -29.65 0.85 9.45
CA PRO A 461 -30.19 2.16 9.07
C PRO A 461 -29.13 3.22 8.81
N ASP A 462 -27.93 3.06 9.40
CA ASP A 462 -26.82 4.00 9.30
C ASP A 462 -25.51 3.26 8.98
N ILE A 463 -24.53 3.99 8.46
CA ILE A 463 -23.22 3.47 8.08
C ILE A 463 -22.27 3.32 9.29
N PHE A 464 -22.50 4.03 10.40
CA PHE A 464 -21.67 4.01 11.61
C PHE A 464 -22.37 3.49 12.86
#